data_AF-A0A1B7NCP9-F1
#
_entry.id   AF-A0A1B7NCP9-F1
#
_cell.length_a   1.000
_cell.length_b   1.000
_cell.length_c   1.000
_cell.angle_alpha   90.00
_cell.angle_beta   90.00
_cell.angle_gamma   90.00
#
_symmetry.space_group_name_H-M   'P 1'
#
loop_
_entity.id
_entity.type
_entity.pdbx_description
1 polymer ?
#
loop_
_entity_poly.entity_id
_entity_poly.type
_entity_poly.pdbx_seq_one_letter_code
_entity_poly.pdbx_strand_id
1 'polypeptide(L)'
;LRAVFDARLQLVEIADGKEGDSEFRKKLLTDFPSALLTTTKLVAPQLSIHDPDSIFNPGREYFYLRLIFTLAKQSDWRDQLEKAGHIDRCVVLLDHVMKNFSTGSSEPVKNHPYYLAGTLIRLDASDSYRSSGFADKISELEWWELLKGAWSAMWWNDLYREDEPLEALPGIVAYTLESLETEAAKYDSKSLVRVVDRIYEALKDEEAQPDIISAVKNVKDRLDSSGS
;
A
#
# COMPACT_ATOMS: atom_id res chain seq x y z
N LEU A 1 17.94 -16.50 6.93
CA LEU A 1 17.64 -17.33 8.14
C LEU A 1 17.90 -16.63 9.49
N ARG A 2 19.08 -16.01 9.71
CA ARG A 2 19.41 -15.37 11.01
C ARG A 2 18.50 -14.17 11.36
N ALA A 3 18.27 -13.25 10.42
CA ALA A 3 17.38 -12.09 10.63
C ALA A 3 15.92 -12.49 10.94
N VAL A 4 15.41 -13.54 10.32
CA VAL A 4 14.07 -14.08 10.60
C VAL A 4 14.03 -14.74 11.98
N PHE A 5 15.10 -15.43 12.38
CA PHE A 5 15.23 -16.00 13.71
C PHE A 5 15.34 -14.91 14.78
N ASP A 6 16.11 -13.85 14.54
CA ASP A 6 16.30 -12.72 15.45
C ASP A 6 15.01 -11.90 15.60
N ALA A 7 14.31 -11.63 14.49
CA ALA A 7 13.00 -10.96 14.51
C ALA A 7 11.93 -11.82 15.22
N ARG A 8 11.94 -13.15 15.01
CA ARG A 8 11.04 -14.08 15.68
C ARG A 8 11.36 -14.19 17.17
N LEU A 9 12.63 -14.21 17.55
CA LEU A 9 13.07 -14.22 18.96
C LEU A 9 12.64 -12.93 19.66
N GLN A 10 12.85 -11.77 19.02
CA GLN A 10 12.38 -10.49 19.55
C GLN A 10 10.86 -10.46 19.69
N LEU A 11 10.11 -10.96 18.69
CA LEU A 11 8.65 -11.05 18.75
C LEU A 11 8.14 -11.98 19.85
N VAL A 12 8.83 -13.09 20.12
CA VAL A 12 8.49 -14.03 21.20
C VAL A 12 8.82 -13.43 22.57
N GLU A 13 9.98 -12.79 22.74
CA GLU A 13 10.33 -12.03 23.97
C GLU A 13 9.34 -10.88 24.23
N ILE A 14 8.79 -10.33 23.16
CA ILE A 14 7.74 -9.33 23.17
C ILE A 14 6.41 -9.97 23.64
N ALA A 15 5.95 -11.05 23.00
CA ALA A 15 4.64 -11.63 23.26
C ALA A 15 4.49 -12.35 24.63
N ASP A 16 5.54 -13.01 25.13
CA ASP A 16 5.42 -13.97 26.24
C ASP A 16 5.18 -13.37 27.64
N GLY A 17 5.05 -12.05 27.79
CA GLY A 17 5.01 -11.43 29.14
C GLY A 17 3.91 -10.44 29.48
N LYS A 18 3.21 -9.81 28.53
CA LYS A 18 2.74 -8.44 28.79
C LYS A 18 1.53 -7.96 27.98
N GLU A 19 0.47 -8.77 27.89
CA GLU A 19 -0.82 -8.30 27.39
C GLU A 19 -1.41 -7.26 28.38
N GLY A 20 -1.20 -5.97 28.09
CA GLY A 20 -1.67 -4.83 28.92
C GLY A 20 -0.57 -3.99 29.61
N ASP A 21 0.72 -4.31 29.44
CA ASP A 21 1.80 -3.50 30.01
C ASP A 21 2.17 -2.30 29.09
N SER A 22 2.12 -1.09 29.63
CA SER A 22 2.53 0.12 28.92
C SER A 22 3.99 0.12 28.47
N GLU A 23 4.90 -0.51 29.23
CA GLU A 23 6.30 -0.63 28.82
C GLU A 23 6.45 -1.57 27.62
N PHE A 24 5.63 -2.62 27.58
CA PHE A 24 5.63 -3.56 26.48
C PHE A 24 5.20 -2.90 25.18
N ARG A 25 4.07 -2.18 25.20
CA ARG A 25 3.60 -1.42 24.03
C ARG A 25 4.65 -0.42 23.56
N LYS A 26 5.31 0.27 24.50
CA LYS A 26 6.38 1.24 24.18
C LYS A 26 7.58 0.56 23.51
N LYS A 27 8.02 -0.59 24.03
CA LYS A 27 9.12 -1.36 23.45
C LYS A 27 8.77 -1.89 22.06
N LEU A 28 7.56 -2.45 21.92
CA LEU A 28 7.04 -2.94 20.64
C LEU A 28 7.00 -1.80 19.59
N LEU A 29 6.46 -0.63 19.93
CA LEU A 29 6.43 0.53 19.04
C LEU A 29 7.84 1.00 18.62
N THR A 30 8.83 0.88 19.49
CA THR A 30 10.19 1.38 19.24
C THR A 30 11.03 0.39 18.43
N ASP A 31 10.99 -0.89 18.78
CA ASP A 31 11.91 -1.90 18.26
C ASP A 31 11.33 -2.59 17.01
N PHE A 32 10.02 -2.81 16.97
CA PHE A 32 9.40 -3.63 15.93
C PHE A 32 9.48 -3.04 14.52
N PRO A 33 9.27 -1.73 14.28
CA PRO A 33 9.44 -1.14 12.94
C PRO A 33 10.84 -1.42 12.37
N SER A 34 11.88 -1.16 13.17
CA SER A 34 13.26 -1.43 12.76
C SER A 34 13.49 -2.92 12.49
N ALA A 35 12.99 -3.80 13.37
CA ALA A 35 13.09 -5.25 13.19
C ALA A 35 12.40 -5.73 11.91
N LEU A 36 11.18 -5.27 11.64
CA LEU A 36 10.45 -5.57 10.40
C LEU A 36 11.26 -5.18 9.17
N LEU A 37 11.87 -4.00 9.17
CA LEU A 37 12.67 -3.55 8.04
C LEU A 37 13.87 -4.47 7.78
N THR A 38 14.49 -5.04 8.82
CA THR A 38 15.58 -6.02 8.65
C THR A 38 15.14 -7.33 8.00
N THR A 39 13.88 -7.72 8.14
CA THR A 39 13.35 -8.93 7.48
C THR A 39 13.19 -8.77 5.97
N THR A 40 13.22 -7.53 5.48
CA THR A 40 13.10 -7.21 4.05
C THR A 40 14.34 -6.55 3.46
N LYS A 41 15.28 -6.07 4.28
CA LYS A 41 16.59 -5.57 3.84
C LYS A 41 17.51 -6.74 3.50
N LEU A 42 18.06 -6.69 2.29
CA LEU A 42 18.92 -7.74 1.74
C LEU A 42 20.32 -7.81 2.35
N VAL A 43 20.84 -9.04 2.34
CA VAL A 43 22.22 -9.39 2.71
C VAL A 43 23.14 -9.60 1.49
N ALA A 44 22.65 -9.75 0.25
CA ALA A 44 23.54 -9.87 -0.92
C ALA A 44 22.90 -9.55 -2.29
N PRO A 45 23.69 -9.13 -3.31
CA PRO A 45 23.15 -8.58 -4.57
C PRO A 45 22.78 -9.59 -5.66
N GLN A 46 22.93 -10.90 -5.46
CA GLN A 46 22.87 -11.87 -6.58
C GLN A 46 22.15 -13.19 -6.23
N LEU A 47 20.90 -13.10 -5.80
CA LEU A 47 20.09 -14.28 -5.55
C LEU A 47 18.97 -14.42 -6.58
N SER A 48 18.68 -15.68 -6.94
CA SER A 48 17.65 -16.09 -7.90
C SER A 48 16.27 -15.50 -7.56
N ILE A 49 15.39 -15.34 -8.55
CA ILE A 49 13.99 -14.88 -8.34
C ILE A 49 13.23 -15.84 -7.40
N HIS A 50 13.65 -17.10 -7.32
CA HIS A 50 13.07 -18.11 -6.42
C HIS A 50 13.78 -18.20 -5.06
N ASP A 51 14.78 -17.36 -4.82
CA ASP A 51 15.47 -17.33 -3.55
C ASP A 51 14.61 -16.63 -2.49
N PRO A 52 14.40 -17.22 -1.30
CA PRO A 52 13.75 -16.52 -0.19
C PRO A 52 14.46 -15.22 0.21
N ASP A 53 15.75 -15.09 -0.09
CA ASP A 53 16.57 -13.90 0.12
C ASP A 53 16.72 -13.09 -1.18
N SER A 54 15.77 -13.15 -2.13
CA SER A 54 15.76 -12.27 -3.31
C SER A 54 15.39 -10.81 -2.94
N ILE A 55 15.73 -9.85 -3.82
CA ILE A 55 15.37 -8.42 -3.65
C ILE A 55 13.86 -8.24 -3.48
N PHE A 56 13.09 -9.06 -4.20
CA PHE A 56 11.65 -9.05 -4.20
C PHE A 56 11.11 -10.48 -4.18
N ASN A 57 10.43 -10.84 -3.09
CA ASN A 57 9.72 -12.10 -2.97
C ASN A 57 8.20 -11.84 -2.86
N PRO A 58 7.38 -12.19 -3.86
CA PRO A 58 5.98 -11.79 -3.86
C PRO A 58 5.18 -12.14 -2.59
N GLY A 59 5.43 -13.30 -1.99
CA GLY A 59 4.74 -13.72 -0.77
C GLY A 59 5.18 -12.90 0.44
N ARG A 60 6.49 -12.79 0.68
CA ARG A 60 7.04 -12.01 1.80
C ARG A 60 6.63 -10.54 1.69
N GLU A 61 6.73 -9.96 0.50
CA GLU A 61 6.40 -8.56 0.26
C GLU A 61 4.91 -8.29 0.41
N TYR A 62 4.04 -9.26 0.07
CA TYR A 62 2.60 -9.14 0.34
C TYR A 62 2.33 -9.01 1.84
N PHE A 63 2.87 -9.93 2.65
CA PHE A 63 2.66 -9.89 4.10
C PHE A 63 3.30 -8.67 4.76
N TYR A 64 4.47 -8.26 4.29
CA TYR A 64 5.13 -7.05 4.75
C TYR A 64 4.27 -5.81 4.48
N LEU A 65 3.83 -5.60 3.23
CA LEU A 65 3.00 -4.45 2.85
C LEU A 65 1.67 -4.44 3.59
N ARG A 66 1.00 -5.59 3.71
CA ARG A 66 -0.25 -5.68 4.47
C ARG A 66 -0.03 -5.34 5.95
N LEU A 67 1.01 -5.86 6.58
CA LEU A 67 1.30 -5.60 7.99
C LEU A 67 1.57 -4.11 8.25
N ILE A 68 2.46 -3.48 7.47
CA ILE A 68 2.76 -2.06 7.67
C ILE A 68 1.56 -1.17 7.33
N PHE A 69 0.74 -1.57 6.35
CA PHE A 69 -0.53 -0.92 6.05
C PHE A 69 -1.48 -0.95 7.25
N THR A 70 -1.64 -2.11 7.89
CA THR A 70 -2.48 -2.26 9.09
C THR A 70 -1.95 -1.39 10.24
N LEU A 71 -0.64 -1.46 10.52
CA LEU A 71 0.00 -0.72 11.62
C LEU A 71 -0.12 0.80 11.41
N ALA A 72 0.08 1.26 10.17
CA ALA A 72 -0.02 2.67 9.80
C ALA A 72 -1.43 3.27 9.97
N LYS A 73 -2.45 2.49 10.36
CA LYS A 73 -3.75 3.04 10.79
C LYS A 73 -3.63 3.88 12.06
N GLN A 74 -2.66 3.58 12.93
CA GLN A 74 -2.48 4.26 14.21
C GLN A 74 -1.33 5.28 14.11
N SER A 75 -1.52 6.49 14.63
CA SER A 75 -0.51 7.58 14.51
C SER A 75 0.80 7.26 15.20
N ASP A 76 0.77 6.61 16.36
CA ASP A 76 1.99 6.19 17.09
C ASP A 76 2.85 5.23 16.24
N TRP A 77 2.21 4.31 15.52
CA TRP A 77 2.87 3.41 14.60
C TRP A 77 3.37 4.13 13.34
N ARG A 78 2.59 5.06 12.78
CA ARG A 78 3.02 5.85 11.61
C ARG A 78 4.34 6.56 11.85
N ASP A 79 4.45 7.29 12.96
CA ASP A 79 5.66 8.03 13.31
C ASP A 79 6.88 7.11 13.41
N GLN A 80 6.72 5.92 14.01
CA GLN A 80 7.83 4.98 14.18
C GLN A 80 8.18 4.25 12.88
N LEU A 81 7.20 3.92 12.04
CA LEU A 81 7.42 3.33 10.71
C LEU A 81 8.11 4.35 9.78
N GLU A 82 7.70 5.61 9.80
CA GLU A 82 8.37 6.67 9.04
C GLU A 82 9.82 6.82 9.50
N LYS A 83 10.04 6.98 10.81
CA LYS A 83 11.39 7.13 11.40
C LYS A 83 12.30 5.93 11.12
N ALA A 84 11.76 4.72 11.08
CA ALA A 84 12.52 3.52 10.75
C ALA A 84 12.87 3.41 9.25
N GLY A 85 12.29 4.24 8.39
CA GLY A 85 12.59 4.28 6.95
C GLY A 85 11.68 3.38 6.09
N HIS A 86 10.45 3.13 6.52
CA HIS A 86 9.52 2.30 5.75
C HIS A 86 9.06 2.96 4.44
N ILE A 87 9.01 4.30 4.37
CA ILE A 87 8.76 5.03 3.12
C ILE A 87 9.83 4.70 2.08
N ASP A 88 11.11 4.79 2.45
CA ASP A 88 12.22 4.46 1.53
C ASP A 88 12.15 3.00 1.05
N ARG A 89 11.73 2.08 1.93
CA ARG A 89 11.51 0.69 1.52
C ARG A 89 10.36 0.55 0.54
N CYS A 90 9.25 1.25 0.76
CA CYS A 90 8.11 1.27 -0.18
C CYS A 90 8.53 1.83 -1.54
N VAL A 91 9.33 2.89 -1.59
CA VAL A 91 9.90 3.45 -2.83
C VAL A 91 10.72 2.38 -3.57
N VAL A 92 11.64 1.68 -2.88
CA VAL A 92 12.44 0.60 -3.49
C VAL A 92 11.59 -0.54 -4.02
N LEU A 93 10.45 -0.83 -3.40
CA LEU A 93 9.54 -1.89 -3.84
C LEU A 93 8.72 -1.51 -5.09
N LEU A 94 8.59 -0.22 -5.38
CA LEU A 94 7.71 0.29 -6.45
C LEU A 94 7.99 -0.35 -7.81
N ASP A 95 9.24 -0.28 -8.28
CA ASP A 95 9.65 -0.85 -9.57
C ASP A 95 9.31 -2.34 -9.68
N HIS A 96 9.54 -3.08 -8.60
CA HIS A 96 9.26 -4.50 -8.57
C HIS A 96 7.76 -4.79 -8.59
N VAL A 97 6.96 -4.03 -7.82
CA VAL A 97 5.51 -4.16 -7.80
C VAL A 97 4.93 -3.85 -9.19
N MET A 98 5.34 -2.75 -9.82
CA MET A 98 4.83 -2.34 -11.13
C MET A 98 5.20 -3.32 -12.25
N LYS A 99 6.44 -3.83 -12.24
CA LYS A 99 6.89 -4.82 -13.21
C LYS A 99 6.14 -6.14 -13.08
N ASN A 100 5.93 -6.63 -11.86
CA ASN A 100 5.25 -7.91 -11.64
C ASN A 100 3.74 -7.83 -11.82
N PHE A 101 3.13 -6.67 -11.58
CA PHE A 101 1.71 -6.44 -11.86
C PHE A 101 1.42 -6.48 -13.37
N SER A 102 2.28 -5.83 -14.17
CA SER A 102 2.15 -5.77 -15.63
C SER A 102 2.33 -7.11 -16.33
N THR A 103 3.12 -8.04 -15.75
CA THR A 103 3.41 -9.35 -16.37
C THR A 103 2.37 -10.43 -16.05
N GLY A 104 1.30 -10.11 -15.32
CA GLY A 104 0.21 -11.06 -15.02
C GLY A 104 0.64 -12.23 -14.14
N SER A 105 1.65 -12.03 -13.29
CA SER A 105 2.18 -13.06 -12.38
C SER A 105 1.10 -13.60 -11.42
N SER A 106 1.32 -14.80 -10.90
CA SER A 106 0.37 -15.54 -10.04
C SER A 106 0.02 -14.76 -8.76
N GLU A 107 -1.14 -15.08 -8.16
CA GLU A 107 -1.45 -14.68 -6.79
C GLU A 107 -0.30 -15.10 -5.84
N PRO A 108 0.09 -14.30 -4.83
CA PRO A 108 -0.55 -13.11 -4.24
C PRO A 108 -0.10 -11.74 -4.83
N VAL A 109 0.59 -11.72 -5.98
CA VAL A 109 1.22 -10.51 -6.55
C VAL A 109 0.22 -9.39 -6.86
N LYS A 110 -1.02 -9.75 -7.18
CA LYS A 110 -2.03 -8.81 -7.70
C LYS A 110 -2.48 -7.75 -6.68
N ASN A 111 -2.30 -8.01 -5.38
CA ASN A 111 -2.70 -7.08 -4.33
C ASN A 111 -1.61 -6.07 -3.96
N HIS A 112 -0.36 -6.27 -4.41
CA HIS A 112 0.75 -5.39 -4.03
C HIS A 112 0.54 -3.92 -4.35
N PRO A 113 0.02 -3.53 -5.54
CA PRO A 113 -0.18 -2.11 -5.83
C PRO A 113 -1.13 -1.45 -4.84
N TYR A 114 -2.20 -2.16 -4.45
CA TYR A 114 -3.17 -1.67 -3.48
C TYR A 114 -2.52 -1.41 -2.12
N TYR A 115 -1.87 -2.43 -1.55
CA TYR A 115 -1.25 -2.29 -0.23
C TYR A 115 -0.06 -1.33 -0.25
N LEU A 116 0.69 -1.24 -1.34
CA LEU A 116 1.78 -0.27 -1.49
C LEU A 116 1.24 1.17 -1.54
N ALA A 117 0.24 1.45 -2.38
CA ALA A 117 -0.39 2.78 -2.46
C ALA A 117 -1.00 3.16 -1.11
N GLY A 118 -1.81 2.27 -0.53
CA GLY A 118 -2.46 2.50 0.76
C GLY A 118 -1.46 2.68 1.90
N THR A 119 -0.32 1.99 1.88
CA THR A 119 0.75 2.19 2.87
C THR A 119 1.36 3.58 2.73
N LEU A 120 1.75 3.98 1.52
CA LEU A 120 2.34 5.30 1.28
C LEU A 120 1.40 6.41 1.73
N ILE A 121 0.11 6.31 1.37
CA ILE A 121 -0.94 7.26 1.79
C ILE A 121 -1.12 7.26 3.32
N ARG A 122 -1.09 6.10 3.98
CA ARG A 122 -1.25 6.07 5.44
C ARG A 122 -0.03 6.62 6.16
N LEU A 123 1.18 6.26 5.73
CA LEU A 123 2.42 6.74 6.32
C LEU A 123 2.59 8.25 6.15
N ASP A 124 2.10 8.79 5.03
CA ASP A 124 2.18 10.20 4.74
C ASP A 124 0.96 10.96 5.32
N ALA A 125 1.21 11.90 6.22
CA ALA A 125 0.15 12.67 6.88
C ALA A 125 -0.23 13.96 6.12
N SER A 126 0.20 14.11 4.86
CA SER A 126 0.13 15.39 4.15
C SER A 126 -1.16 15.62 3.35
N ASP A 127 -2.05 14.60 3.29
CA ASP A 127 -3.31 14.57 2.55
C ASP A 127 -3.21 14.90 1.04
N SER A 128 -1.99 15.03 0.50
CA SER A 128 -1.72 15.40 -0.89
C SER A 128 -0.41 14.80 -1.36
N TYR A 129 -0.40 14.31 -2.60
CA TYR A 129 0.82 13.83 -3.25
C TYR A 129 1.90 14.90 -3.25
N ARG A 130 1.60 16.13 -3.67
CA ARG A 130 2.62 17.20 -3.82
C ARG A 130 3.27 17.64 -2.51
N SER A 131 2.60 17.40 -1.39
CA SER A 131 3.10 17.73 -0.05
C SER A 131 3.71 16.53 0.68
N SER A 132 3.69 15.36 0.04
CA SER A 132 4.10 14.10 0.66
C SER A 132 5.60 13.98 0.81
N GLY A 133 6.03 13.26 1.85
CA GLY A 133 7.44 12.96 2.12
C GLY A 133 8.10 12.00 1.13
N PHE A 134 7.36 11.55 0.10
CA PHE A 134 7.84 10.67 -0.96
C PHE A 134 7.75 11.27 -2.37
N ALA A 135 7.21 12.49 -2.53
CA ALA A 135 7.05 13.12 -3.84
C ALA A 135 8.38 13.50 -4.53
N ASP A 136 9.48 13.59 -3.77
CA ASP A 136 10.83 13.77 -4.30
C ASP A 136 11.46 12.45 -4.79
N LYS A 137 10.89 11.30 -4.40
CA LYS A 137 11.41 9.96 -4.66
C LYS A 137 10.60 9.16 -5.67
N ILE A 138 9.31 9.47 -5.80
CA ILE A 138 8.38 8.87 -6.75
C ILE A 138 7.98 9.98 -7.72
N SER A 139 8.03 9.73 -9.02
CA SER A 139 7.55 10.70 -10.02
C SER A 139 6.02 10.70 -10.12
N GLU A 140 5.43 11.79 -10.63
CA GLU A 140 3.98 11.87 -10.84
C GLU A 140 3.44 10.72 -11.71
N LEU A 141 4.24 10.28 -12.69
CA LEU A 141 3.89 9.17 -13.56
C LEU A 141 3.89 7.83 -12.79
N GLU A 142 4.94 7.55 -12.02
CA GLU A 142 5.01 6.31 -11.23
C GLU A 142 3.91 6.26 -10.17
N TRP A 143 3.60 7.40 -9.55
CA TRP A 143 2.49 7.52 -8.62
C TRP A 143 1.14 7.25 -9.29
N TRP A 144 0.92 7.84 -10.47
CA TRP A 144 -0.28 7.60 -11.26
C TRP A 144 -0.44 6.12 -11.65
N GLU A 145 0.64 5.49 -12.11
CA GLU A 145 0.64 4.06 -12.44
C GLU A 145 0.33 3.19 -11.22
N LEU A 146 0.87 3.54 -10.05
CA LEU A 146 0.59 2.84 -8.80
C LEU A 146 -0.88 2.95 -8.40
N LEU A 147 -1.49 4.14 -8.50
CA LEU A 147 -2.91 4.34 -8.23
C LEU A 147 -3.78 3.51 -9.19
N LYS A 148 -3.45 3.47 -10.48
CA LYS A 148 -4.14 2.60 -11.44
C LYS A 148 -4.02 1.12 -11.09
N GLY A 149 -2.84 0.70 -10.66
CA GLY A 149 -2.60 -0.65 -10.13
C GLY A 149 -3.49 -0.93 -8.91
N ALA A 150 -3.62 0.02 -7.98
CA ALA A 150 -4.45 -0.11 -6.80
C ALA A 150 -5.94 -0.27 -7.15
N TRP A 151 -6.48 0.56 -8.03
CA TRP A 151 -7.85 0.42 -8.53
C TRP A 151 -8.08 -0.94 -9.22
N SER A 152 -7.14 -1.36 -10.06
CA SER A 152 -7.22 -2.65 -10.76
C SER A 152 -7.16 -3.82 -9.79
N ALA A 153 -6.31 -3.76 -8.77
CA ALA A 153 -6.22 -4.74 -7.70
C ALA A 153 -7.51 -4.80 -6.87
N MET A 154 -8.10 -3.64 -6.56
CA MET A 154 -9.37 -3.52 -5.84
C MET A 154 -10.48 -4.29 -6.57
N TRP A 155 -10.57 -4.13 -7.89
CA TRP A 155 -11.54 -4.82 -8.72
C TRP A 155 -11.22 -6.31 -8.92
N TRP A 156 -9.99 -6.67 -9.31
CA TRP A 156 -9.66 -8.05 -9.70
C TRP A 156 -9.63 -9.05 -8.55
N ASN A 157 -9.49 -8.58 -7.32
CA ASN A 157 -9.37 -9.44 -6.15
C ASN A 157 -10.50 -9.17 -5.13
N ASP A 158 -11.58 -8.50 -5.57
CA ASP A 158 -12.75 -8.20 -4.75
C ASP A 158 -12.43 -7.53 -3.39
N LEU A 159 -11.36 -6.72 -3.33
CA LEU A 159 -10.93 -6.08 -2.07
C LEU A 159 -11.97 -5.10 -1.52
N TYR A 160 -12.90 -4.63 -2.36
CA TYR A 160 -14.05 -3.82 -1.94
C TYR A 160 -15.00 -4.56 -0.98
N ARG A 161 -14.88 -5.89 -0.85
CA ARG A 161 -15.64 -6.72 0.10
C ARG A 161 -14.93 -6.92 1.44
N GLU A 162 -13.67 -6.52 1.53
CA GLU A 162 -12.87 -6.66 2.75
C GLU A 162 -12.87 -5.34 3.51
N ASP A 163 -13.16 -5.37 4.82
CA ASP A 163 -13.24 -4.16 5.65
C ASP A 163 -11.93 -3.35 5.62
N GLU A 164 -10.78 -4.02 5.73
CA GLU A 164 -9.48 -3.37 5.87
C GLU A 164 -9.06 -2.56 4.62
N PRO A 165 -9.13 -3.11 3.38
CA PRO A 165 -9.03 -2.32 2.15
C PRO A 165 -10.15 -1.27 2.01
N LEU A 166 -11.41 -1.61 2.30
CA LEU A 166 -12.51 -0.68 2.11
C LEU A 166 -12.31 0.62 2.92
N GLU A 167 -11.79 0.52 4.15
CA GLU A 167 -11.44 1.66 5.00
C GLU A 167 -10.35 2.59 4.43
N ALA A 168 -9.43 2.09 3.60
CA ALA A 168 -8.39 2.92 2.98
C ALA A 168 -8.79 3.52 1.63
N LEU A 169 -9.90 3.06 1.04
CA LEU A 169 -10.38 3.53 -0.25
C LEU A 169 -10.57 5.06 -0.32
N PRO A 170 -11.07 5.76 0.72
CA PRO A 170 -11.19 7.21 0.68
C PRO A 170 -9.85 7.93 0.42
N GLY A 171 -8.75 7.43 0.97
CA GLY A 171 -7.41 7.99 0.72
C GLY A 171 -6.98 7.77 -0.73
N ILE A 172 -7.19 6.56 -1.27
CA ILE A 172 -6.92 6.24 -2.67
C ILE A 172 -7.75 7.16 -3.59
N VAL A 173 -9.02 7.39 -3.26
CA VAL A 173 -9.90 8.32 -4.00
C VAL A 173 -9.34 9.73 -3.99
N ALA A 174 -8.98 10.27 -2.81
CA ALA A 174 -8.46 11.64 -2.69
C ALA A 174 -7.21 11.86 -3.54
N TYR A 175 -6.21 10.98 -3.42
CA TYR A 175 -4.98 11.05 -4.21
C TYR A 175 -5.22 10.80 -5.70
N THR A 176 -6.22 9.99 -6.06
CA THR A 176 -6.63 9.80 -7.46
C THR A 176 -7.21 11.08 -8.04
N LEU A 177 -8.11 11.75 -7.30
CA LEU A 177 -8.71 13.02 -7.74
C LEU A 177 -7.67 14.11 -7.94
N GLU A 178 -6.70 14.23 -7.03
CA GLU A 178 -5.57 15.14 -7.18
C GLU A 178 -4.74 14.79 -8.43
N SER A 179 -4.44 13.51 -8.61
CA SER A 179 -3.61 13.05 -9.74
C SER A 179 -4.28 13.27 -11.09
N LEU A 180 -5.62 13.28 -11.17
CA LEU A 180 -6.37 13.59 -12.40
C LEU A 180 -6.10 15.00 -12.94
N GLU A 181 -5.57 15.91 -12.14
CA GLU A 181 -5.18 17.26 -12.58
C GLU A 181 -3.80 17.32 -13.25
N THR A 182 -3.02 16.24 -13.18
CA THR A 182 -1.66 16.15 -13.73
C THR A 182 -1.66 15.80 -15.21
N GLU A 183 -0.56 16.12 -15.90
CA GLU A 183 -0.38 15.71 -17.30
C GLU A 183 -0.33 14.19 -17.45
N ALA A 184 0.25 13.46 -16.50
CA ALA A 184 0.33 12.00 -16.52
C ALA A 184 -1.06 11.35 -16.63
N ALA A 185 -2.03 11.86 -15.88
CA ALA A 185 -3.39 11.34 -15.89
C ALA A 185 -4.20 11.74 -17.13
N LYS A 186 -3.94 12.91 -17.73
CA LYS A 186 -4.68 13.38 -18.92
C LYS A 186 -4.55 12.42 -20.11
N TYR A 187 -3.38 11.82 -20.31
CA TYR A 187 -3.15 10.93 -21.45
C TYR A 187 -3.68 9.50 -21.26
N ASP A 188 -3.96 9.07 -20.01
CA ASP A 188 -4.29 7.66 -19.73
C ASP A 188 -5.40 7.42 -18.68
N SER A 189 -6.18 8.46 -18.33
CA SER A 189 -7.34 8.33 -17.43
C SER A 189 -8.43 7.39 -17.96
N LYS A 190 -8.53 7.19 -19.29
CA LYS A 190 -9.49 6.27 -19.91
C LYS A 190 -9.34 4.82 -19.44
N SER A 191 -8.13 4.41 -19.05
CA SER A 191 -7.87 3.05 -18.55
C SER A 191 -8.59 2.76 -17.22
N LEU A 192 -8.88 3.79 -16.42
CA LEU A 192 -9.55 3.67 -15.13
C LEU A 192 -11.07 3.62 -15.22
N VAL A 193 -11.69 4.23 -16.24
CA VAL A 193 -13.16 4.38 -16.36
C VAL A 193 -13.87 3.06 -16.09
N ARG A 194 -13.48 2.00 -16.81
CA ARG A 194 -14.10 0.68 -16.68
C ARG A 194 -13.91 0.06 -15.29
N VAL A 195 -12.77 0.29 -14.65
CA VAL A 195 -12.44 -0.30 -13.34
C VAL A 195 -13.23 0.40 -12.24
N VAL A 196 -13.23 1.74 -12.25
CA VAL A 196 -13.98 2.57 -11.29
C VAL A 196 -15.47 2.35 -11.42
N ASP A 197 -16.01 2.26 -12.65
CA ASP A 197 -17.43 1.98 -12.89
C ASP A 197 -17.88 0.65 -12.26
N ARG A 198 -17.04 -0.39 -12.40
CA ARG A 198 -17.36 -1.71 -11.86
C ARG A 198 -17.34 -1.75 -10.34
N ILE A 199 -16.36 -1.07 -9.72
CA ILE A 199 -16.29 -0.94 -8.27
C ILE A 199 -17.48 -0.14 -7.75
N TYR A 200 -17.86 0.96 -8.43
CA TYR A 200 -19.00 1.77 -8.05
C TYR A 200 -20.32 0.97 -8.07
N GLU A 201 -20.59 0.20 -9.13
CA GLU A 201 -21.80 -0.63 -9.18
C GLU A 201 -21.78 -1.75 -8.12
N ALA A 202 -20.63 -2.40 -7.91
CA ALA A 202 -20.50 -3.42 -6.87
C ALA A 202 -20.77 -2.86 -5.46
N LEU A 203 -20.23 -1.68 -5.13
CA LEU A 203 -20.45 -1.02 -3.84
C LEU A 203 -21.92 -0.60 -3.62
N LYS A 204 -22.64 -0.23 -4.70
CA LYS A 204 -24.07 0.09 -4.61
C LYS A 204 -24.92 -1.12 -4.30
N ASP A 205 -24.59 -2.27 -4.87
CA ASP A 205 -25.32 -3.51 -4.68
C ASP A 205 -25.11 -4.08 -3.26
N GLU A 206 -23.96 -3.81 -2.65
CA GLU A 206 -23.59 -4.33 -1.32
C GLU A 206 -24.04 -3.44 -0.15
N GLU A 207 -24.81 -2.37 -0.40
CA GLU A 207 -25.17 -1.34 0.60
C GLU A 207 -23.95 -0.85 1.41
N ALA A 208 -22.80 -0.69 0.72
CA ALA A 208 -21.57 -0.21 1.33
C ALA A 208 -21.76 1.18 1.97
N GLN A 209 -20.81 1.60 2.81
CA GLN A 209 -20.89 2.88 3.52
C GLN A 209 -21.18 4.05 2.53
N PRO A 210 -22.26 4.84 2.73
CA PRO A 210 -22.68 5.86 1.78
C PRO A 210 -21.58 6.87 1.40
N ASP A 211 -20.72 7.19 2.37
CA ASP A 211 -19.59 8.10 2.17
C ASP A 211 -18.56 7.54 1.18
N ILE A 212 -18.29 6.22 1.25
CA ILE A 212 -17.37 5.53 0.34
C ILE A 212 -17.97 5.46 -1.06
N ILE A 213 -19.27 5.12 -1.17
CA ILE A 213 -19.99 5.13 -2.45
C ILE A 213 -19.91 6.51 -3.10
N SER A 214 -20.17 7.58 -2.34
CA SER A 214 -20.09 8.96 -2.82
C SER A 214 -18.67 9.34 -3.26
N ALA A 215 -17.64 8.89 -2.52
CA ALA A 215 -16.25 9.16 -2.86
C ALA A 215 -15.86 8.50 -4.20
N VAL A 216 -16.19 7.22 -4.39
CA VAL A 216 -15.92 6.51 -5.66
C VAL A 216 -16.71 7.15 -6.81
N LYS A 217 -17.97 7.56 -6.57
CA LYS A 217 -18.78 8.28 -7.56
C LYS A 217 -18.12 9.56 -8.04
N ASN A 218 -17.48 10.32 -7.15
CA ASN A 218 -16.79 11.55 -7.53
C ASN A 218 -15.63 11.27 -8.51
N VAL A 219 -14.88 10.18 -8.31
CA VAL A 219 -13.83 9.76 -9.25
C VAL A 219 -14.45 9.41 -10.60
N LYS A 220 -15.54 8.63 -10.60
CA LYS A 220 -16.28 8.27 -11.81
C LYS A 220 -16.71 9.52 -12.60
N ASP A 221 -17.44 10.44 -11.96
CA ASP A 221 -17.97 11.64 -12.60
C ASP A 221 -16.83 12.49 -13.20
N ARG A 222 -15.67 12.53 -12.52
CA ARG A 222 -14.49 13.26 -13.00
C ARG A 222 -13.82 12.60 -14.20
N LEU A 223 -13.73 11.26 -14.22
CA LEU A 223 -13.22 10.50 -15.35
C LEU A 223 -14.11 10.66 -16.59
N ASP A 224 -15.44 10.65 -16.42
CA ASP A 224 -16.41 10.85 -17.50
C ASP A 224 -16.31 12.27 -18.10
N SER A 225 -16.03 13.27 -17.27
CA SER A 225 -15.86 14.68 -17.69
C SER A 225 -14.55 14.92 -18.48
N SER A 226 -13.50 14.16 -18.21
CA SER A 226 -12.19 14.28 -18.87
C SER A 226 -12.11 13.58 -20.23
N GLY A 227 -13.12 12.78 -20.58
CA GLY A 227 -13.19 12.01 -21.82
C GLY A 227 -13.99 12.66 -22.97
N SER A 228 -14.61 13.82 -22.72
CA SER A 228 -15.40 14.61 -23.70
C SER A 228 -14.57 15.74 -24.31
#